data_AF-A0A090QLY3-F1
#
_entry.id   AF-A0A090QLY3-F1
#
_cell.length_a   1.000
_cell.length_b   1.000
_cell.length_c   1.000
_cell.angle_alpha   90.00
_cell.angle_beta   90.00
_cell.angle_gamma   90.00
#
_symmetry.space_group_name_H-M   'P 1'
#
loop_
_entity.id
_entity.type
_entity.pdbx_description
1 polymer ?
#
loop_
_entity_poly.entity_id
_entity_poly.type
_entity_poly.pdbx_seq_one_letter_code
_entity_poly.pdbx_strand_id
1 'polypeptide(L)'
;MFIDGLLDAYEGNLMGVYAQQIADEKGYSREVMDDWAIQSVKRAQQAQAQDWFHDEISSVCVSHRHDTLNIAQDEHPQEVDTQKISRLKPAFSADGTVTAANSSAISDGAAALVLVDADMAKAKGLQPLAIIRGHASHARTPSEFTIAPVFAIQTLLSQLDWSADSVDLWEINEAFAVVTQIAVDALALDAEKVNVCGGACALGHPIGASGARIIVTLIHQLRRLQQESSQSSLPLRGIAACCIGGGKPPPLPLKCR
;
A
#
# COMPACT_ATOMS: atom_id res chain seq x y z
N MET A 1 -10.94 -17.02 -6.22
CA MET A 1 -10.78 -15.61 -5.77
C MET A 1 -11.33 -15.40 -4.37
N PHE A 2 -12.65 -15.38 -4.16
CA PHE A 2 -13.21 -15.09 -2.82
C PHE A 2 -12.76 -16.11 -1.76
N ILE A 3 -12.94 -17.40 -2.01
CA ILE A 3 -12.60 -18.48 -1.06
C ILE A 3 -11.11 -18.48 -0.71
N ASP A 4 -10.24 -18.29 -1.70
CA ASP A 4 -8.79 -18.48 -1.52
C ASP A 4 -8.05 -17.20 -1.12
N GLY A 5 -8.65 -16.02 -1.30
CA GLY A 5 -7.96 -14.72 -1.14
C GLY A 5 -8.67 -13.69 -0.26
N LEU A 6 -9.99 -13.77 -0.09
CA LEU A 6 -10.78 -12.72 0.59
C LEU A 6 -11.63 -13.25 1.75
N LEU A 7 -11.72 -14.57 1.90
CA LEU A 7 -12.45 -15.24 2.97
C LEU A 7 -11.46 -15.71 4.03
N ASP A 8 -11.76 -15.46 5.30
CA ASP A 8 -10.99 -16.06 6.37
C ASP A 8 -11.23 -17.58 6.43
N ALA A 9 -10.15 -18.33 6.59
CA ALA A 9 -10.19 -19.78 6.58
C ALA A 9 -10.72 -20.40 7.88
N TYR A 10 -10.82 -19.63 8.97
CA TYR A 10 -11.21 -20.14 10.28
C TYR A 10 -12.69 -19.87 10.58
N GLU A 11 -13.13 -18.62 10.43
CA GLU A 11 -14.52 -18.22 10.74
C GLU A 11 -15.39 -18.04 9.49
N GLY A 12 -14.80 -18.03 8.29
CA GLY A 12 -15.54 -17.92 7.03
C GLY A 12 -16.11 -16.53 6.73
N ASN A 13 -15.69 -15.50 7.46
CA ASN A 13 -16.08 -14.12 7.17
C ASN A 13 -15.19 -13.48 6.09
N LEU A 14 -15.75 -12.57 5.30
CA LEU A 14 -14.98 -11.75 4.37
C LEU A 14 -14.08 -10.77 5.14
N MET A 15 -12.91 -10.44 4.60
CA MET A 15 -11.96 -9.50 5.25
C MET A 15 -12.61 -8.18 5.66
N GLY A 16 -13.58 -7.68 4.88
CA GLY A 16 -14.28 -6.42 5.18
C GLY A 16 -15.16 -6.46 6.43
N VAL A 17 -15.59 -7.65 6.87
CA VAL A 17 -16.32 -7.82 8.14
C VAL A 17 -15.40 -7.52 9.33
N TYR A 18 -14.16 -7.99 9.28
CA TYR A 18 -13.17 -7.68 10.32
C TYR A 18 -12.68 -6.22 10.24
N ALA A 19 -12.58 -5.66 9.03
CA ALA A 19 -12.28 -4.24 8.88
C ALA A 19 -13.39 -3.39 9.53
N GLN A 20 -14.66 -3.74 9.32
CA GLN A 20 -15.79 -3.10 9.97
C GLN A 20 -15.71 -3.23 11.50
N GLN A 21 -15.49 -4.43 12.02
CA GLN A 21 -15.38 -4.67 13.45
C GLN A 21 -14.31 -3.78 14.10
N ILE A 22 -13.11 -3.73 13.53
CA ILE A 22 -12.02 -2.93 14.08
C ILE A 22 -12.30 -1.43 13.93
N ALA A 23 -12.94 -1.00 12.84
CA ALA A 23 -13.37 0.39 12.67
C ALA A 23 -14.33 0.80 13.80
N ASP A 24 -15.32 -0.04 14.11
CA ASP A 24 -16.28 0.19 15.19
C ASP A 24 -15.61 0.20 16.57
N GLU A 25 -14.75 -0.79 16.85
CA GLU A 25 -14.02 -0.92 18.12
C GLU A 25 -13.10 0.29 18.40
N LYS A 26 -12.51 0.87 17.36
CA LYS A 26 -11.61 2.03 17.47
C LYS A 26 -12.31 3.36 17.25
N GLY A 27 -13.59 3.37 16.90
CA GLY A 27 -14.38 4.58 16.69
C GLY A 27 -14.06 5.35 15.41
N TYR A 28 -13.60 4.67 14.35
CA TYR A 28 -13.43 5.29 13.03
C TYR A 28 -14.80 5.49 12.37
N SER A 29 -15.15 6.75 12.16
CA SER A 29 -16.42 7.10 11.51
C SER A 29 -16.37 6.85 10.01
N ARG A 30 -17.56 6.76 9.41
CA ARG A 30 -17.72 6.65 7.96
C ARG A 30 -17.04 7.81 7.23
N GLU A 31 -17.24 9.03 7.74
CA GLU A 31 -16.72 10.27 7.15
C GLU A 31 -15.19 10.25 7.13
N VAL A 32 -14.57 9.85 8.25
CA VAL A 32 -13.11 9.78 8.36
C VAL A 32 -12.52 8.76 7.37
N MET A 33 -13.15 7.60 7.18
CA MET A 33 -12.69 6.62 6.19
C MET A 33 -12.91 7.07 4.74
N ASP A 34 -14.04 7.73 4.47
CA ASP A 34 -14.34 8.27 3.14
C ASP A 34 -13.41 9.43 2.76
N ASP A 35 -13.06 10.30 3.72
CA ASP A 35 -12.12 11.40 3.50
C ASP A 35 -10.73 10.88 3.13
N TRP A 36 -10.28 9.80 3.76
CA TRP A 36 -9.03 9.11 3.39
C TRP A 36 -9.10 8.54 1.97
N ALA A 37 -10.21 7.86 1.63
CA ALA A 37 -10.41 7.32 0.29
C ALA A 37 -10.41 8.43 -0.79
N ILE A 38 -11.08 9.55 -0.52
CA ILE A 38 -11.10 10.73 -1.39
C ILE A 38 -9.68 11.28 -1.56
N GLN A 39 -8.90 11.38 -0.49
CA GLN A 39 -7.51 11.83 -0.54
C GLN A 39 -6.65 10.88 -1.37
N SER A 40 -6.79 9.57 -1.18
CA SER A 40 -6.10 8.53 -1.94
C SER A 40 -6.37 8.67 -3.45
N VAL A 41 -7.64 8.84 -3.85
CA VAL A 41 -8.03 9.05 -5.26
C VAL A 41 -7.43 10.34 -5.82
N LYS A 42 -7.52 11.45 -5.09
CA LYS A 42 -6.96 12.74 -5.54
C LYS A 42 -5.45 12.67 -5.72
N ARG A 43 -4.73 12.03 -4.79
CA ARG A 43 -3.28 11.85 -4.88
C ARG A 43 -2.90 10.94 -6.06
N ALA A 44 -3.65 9.87 -6.31
CA ALA A 44 -3.43 9.00 -7.48
C ALA A 44 -3.68 9.73 -8.81
N GLN A 45 -4.78 10.46 -8.92
CA GLN A 45 -5.08 11.27 -10.10
C GLN A 45 -4.01 12.35 -10.33
N GLN A 46 -3.53 13.00 -9.27
CA GLN A 46 -2.45 13.98 -9.36
C GLN A 46 -1.13 13.32 -9.80
N ALA A 47 -0.74 12.20 -9.20
CA ALA A 47 0.48 11.48 -9.54
C ALA A 47 0.47 11.04 -11.02
N GLN A 48 -0.67 10.57 -11.53
CA GLN A 48 -0.85 10.26 -12.95
C GLN A 48 -0.75 11.51 -13.83
N ALA A 49 -1.43 12.61 -13.46
CA ALA A 49 -1.38 13.86 -14.21
C ALA A 49 0.04 14.47 -14.27
N GLN A 50 0.86 14.20 -13.26
CA GLN A 50 2.26 14.62 -13.17
C GLN A 50 3.25 13.57 -13.71
N ASP A 51 2.76 12.46 -14.27
CA ASP A 51 3.54 11.37 -14.85
C ASP A 51 4.52 10.72 -13.85
N TRP A 52 4.19 10.70 -12.56
CA TRP A 52 5.06 10.17 -11.50
C TRP A 52 5.25 8.65 -11.58
N PHE A 53 4.30 7.93 -12.17
CA PHE A 53 4.37 6.48 -12.34
C PHE A 53 5.14 6.05 -13.59
N HIS A 54 5.63 7.00 -14.40
CA HIS A 54 6.30 6.70 -15.67
C HIS A 54 7.45 5.70 -15.53
N ASP A 55 8.32 5.93 -14.54
CA ASP A 55 9.52 5.13 -14.33
C ASP A 55 9.22 3.75 -13.74
N GLU A 56 8.04 3.54 -13.15
CA GLU A 56 7.67 2.28 -12.48
C GLU A 56 6.74 1.37 -13.30
N ILE A 57 5.96 1.93 -14.25
CA ILE A 57 5.03 1.16 -15.09
C ILE A 57 5.71 0.71 -16.39
N SER A 58 5.80 -0.60 -16.57
CA SER A 58 6.09 -1.19 -17.87
C SER A 58 4.80 -1.43 -18.66
N SER A 59 4.67 -0.82 -19.84
CA SER A 59 3.47 -0.96 -20.67
C SER A 59 3.20 -2.39 -21.11
N VAL A 60 1.93 -2.80 -21.13
CA VAL A 60 1.47 -4.12 -21.59
C VAL A 60 0.65 -3.96 -22.86
N CYS A 61 1.14 -4.56 -23.95
CA CYS A 61 0.41 -4.64 -25.21
C CYS A 61 -0.48 -5.87 -25.23
N VAL A 62 -1.80 -5.68 -25.28
CA VAL A 62 -2.79 -6.74 -25.43
C VAL A 62 -3.31 -6.72 -26.87
N SER A 63 -2.93 -7.73 -27.65
CA SER A 63 -3.44 -7.91 -29.01
C SER A 63 -4.77 -8.65 -28.99
N HIS A 64 -5.81 -8.05 -29.58
CA HIS A 64 -7.11 -8.68 -29.77
C HIS A 64 -7.54 -8.56 -31.25
N ARG A 65 -7.45 -9.69 -31.97
CA ARG A 65 -7.69 -9.77 -33.42
C ARG A 65 -6.82 -8.79 -34.22
N HIS A 66 -7.41 -7.69 -34.72
CA HIS A 66 -6.74 -6.67 -35.52
C HIS A 66 -6.38 -5.41 -34.71
N ASP A 67 -6.83 -5.32 -33.46
CA ASP A 67 -6.57 -4.20 -32.58
C ASP A 67 -5.49 -4.55 -31.56
N THR A 68 -4.64 -3.59 -31.21
CA THR A 68 -3.67 -3.71 -30.12
C THR A 68 -3.94 -2.61 -29.12
N LEU A 69 -4.30 -3.00 -27.90
CA LEU A 69 -4.48 -2.10 -26.77
C LEU A 69 -3.15 -2.00 -26.01
N ASN A 70 -2.61 -0.80 -25.90
CA ASN A 70 -1.44 -0.54 -25.06
C ASN A 70 -1.90 -0.03 -23.69
N ILE A 71 -1.68 -0.81 -22.65
CA ILE A 71 -2.02 -0.47 -21.27
C ILE A 71 -0.75 0.06 -20.59
N ALA A 72 -0.72 1.36 -20.30
CA ALA A 72 0.46 2.04 -19.74
C ALA A 72 0.14 2.95 -18.54
N GLN A 73 -1.09 2.91 -18.05
CA GLN A 73 -1.57 3.70 -16.92
C GLN A 73 -2.55 2.88 -16.09
N ASP A 74 -2.58 3.09 -14.78
CA ASP A 74 -3.62 2.52 -13.92
C ASP A 74 -4.99 3.10 -14.28
N GLU A 75 -5.97 2.25 -14.57
CA GLU A 75 -7.30 2.69 -15.00
C GLU A 75 -8.14 3.22 -13.84
N HIS A 76 -8.04 2.57 -12.68
CA HIS A 76 -9.00 2.72 -11.59
C HIS A 76 -9.11 4.16 -11.04
N PRO A 77 -8.01 4.92 -10.80
CA PRO A 77 -8.10 6.27 -10.28
C PRO A 77 -8.99 7.22 -11.11
N GLN A 78 -9.03 7.05 -12.43
CA GLN A 78 -9.81 7.91 -13.33
C GLN A 78 -11.30 7.53 -13.36
N GLU A 79 -11.64 6.31 -12.96
CA GLU A 79 -13.03 5.84 -12.90
C GLU A 79 -13.75 6.29 -11.62
N VAL A 80 -13.00 6.67 -10.58
CA VAL A 80 -13.56 7.02 -9.28
C VAL A 80 -14.05 8.47 -9.24
N ASP A 81 -15.37 8.63 -9.13
CA ASP A 81 -16.02 9.91 -8.86
C ASP A 81 -16.07 10.18 -7.35
N THR A 82 -15.13 11.01 -6.87
CA THR A 82 -15.00 11.37 -5.46
C THR A 82 -16.27 11.99 -4.86
N GLN A 83 -17.15 12.61 -5.66
CA GLN A 83 -18.39 13.22 -5.16
C GLN A 83 -19.45 12.19 -4.78
N LYS A 84 -19.31 10.94 -5.25
CA LYS A 84 -20.25 9.85 -4.97
C LYS A 84 -19.86 9.01 -3.76
N ILE A 85 -18.62 9.12 -3.26
CA ILE A 85 -18.07 8.27 -2.20
C ILE A 85 -18.97 8.29 -0.95
N SER A 86 -19.34 9.47 -0.46
CA SER A 86 -20.20 9.64 0.73
C SER A 86 -21.63 9.07 0.58
N ARG A 87 -22.07 8.80 -0.66
CA ARG A 87 -23.40 8.25 -0.96
C ARG A 87 -23.39 6.74 -1.13
N LEU A 88 -22.22 6.11 -1.12
CA LEU A 88 -22.14 4.65 -1.28
C LEU A 88 -22.73 3.94 -0.08
N LYS A 89 -23.43 2.85 -0.39
CA LYS A 89 -23.97 1.95 0.62
C LYS A 89 -22.84 1.15 1.27
N PRO A 90 -22.98 0.81 2.56
CA PRO A 90 -22.11 -0.14 3.23
C PRO A 90 -22.01 -1.47 2.46
N ALA A 91 -20.81 -2.06 2.42
CA ALA A 91 -20.52 -3.26 1.63
C ALA A 91 -20.60 -4.57 2.45
N PHE A 92 -20.38 -4.51 3.76
CA PHE A 92 -20.20 -5.71 4.60
C PHE A 92 -21.21 -5.84 5.76
N SER A 93 -21.95 -4.77 6.09
CA SER A 93 -23.01 -4.77 7.11
C SER A 93 -24.07 -3.74 6.72
N ALA A 94 -25.35 -3.95 7.07
CA ALA A 94 -26.45 -3.05 6.67
C ALA A 94 -26.25 -1.61 7.18
N ASP A 95 -25.75 -1.47 8.41
CA ASP A 95 -25.47 -0.19 9.07
C ASP A 95 -23.95 0.05 9.21
N GLY A 96 -23.15 -0.59 8.35
CA GLY A 96 -21.69 -0.50 8.39
C GLY A 96 -21.15 0.84 7.92
N THR A 97 -19.85 1.05 8.14
CA THR A 97 -19.08 2.23 7.72
C THR A 97 -18.13 1.89 6.57
N VAL A 98 -17.80 0.61 6.35
CA VAL A 98 -16.97 0.16 5.22
C VAL A 98 -17.79 0.07 3.93
N THR A 99 -17.30 0.68 2.86
CA THR A 99 -17.93 0.75 1.53
C THR A 99 -16.95 0.33 0.43
N ALA A 100 -17.46 0.22 -0.79
CA ALA A 100 -16.63 -0.07 -1.96
C ALA A 100 -15.55 0.98 -2.24
N ALA A 101 -15.72 2.24 -1.84
CA ALA A 101 -14.72 3.29 -2.10
C ALA A 101 -13.67 3.41 -1.01
N ASN A 102 -14.03 3.13 0.25
CA ASN A 102 -13.06 3.10 1.36
C ASN A 102 -12.47 1.69 1.60
N SER A 103 -12.64 0.81 0.62
CA SER A 103 -11.97 -0.48 0.46
C SER A 103 -11.19 -0.46 -0.85
N SER A 104 -10.12 -1.24 -0.96
CA SER A 104 -9.44 -1.41 -2.24
C SER A 104 -10.29 -2.16 -3.25
N ALA A 105 -10.21 -1.77 -4.52
CA ALA A 105 -10.80 -2.53 -5.62
C ALA A 105 -10.07 -3.86 -5.84
N ILE A 106 -10.83 -4.86 -6.31
CA ILE A 106 -10.27 -6.07 -6.91
C ILE A 106 -9.66 -5.67 -8.24
N SER A 107 -8.37 -5.94 -8.42
CA SER A 107 -7.63 -5.52 -9.59
C SER A 107 -6.60 -6.56 -10.03
N ASP A 108 -6.17 -6.44 -11.28
CA ASP A 108 -5.14 -7.28 -11.87
C ASP A 108 -3.83 -6.49 -12.05
N GLY A 109 -2.71 -7.15 -11.86
CA GLY A 109 -1.40 -6.52 -11.99
C GLY A 109 -0.25 -7.41 -11.53
N ALA A 110 0.97 -7.06 -11.96
CA ALA A 110 2.20 -7.71 -11.53
C ALA A 110 3.26 -6.65 -11.22
N ALA A 111 4.07 -6.91 -10.19
CA ALA A 111 5.22 -6.08 -9.83
C ALA A 111 6.38 -6.99 -9.46
N ALA A 112 7.60 -6.57 -9.80
CA ALA A 112 8.81 -7.36 -9.58
C ALA A 112 9.99 -6.46 -9.23
N LEU A 113 10.94 -7.02 -8.48
CA LEU A 113 12.21 -6.37 -8.16
C LEU A 113 13.36 -7.35 -8.48
N VAL A 114 14.48 -6.80 -8.95
CA VAL A 114 15.73 -7.55 -9.09
C VAL A 114 16.59 -7.28 -7.86
N LEU A 115 16.88 -8.34 -7.10
CA LEU A 115 17.73 -8.25 -5.92
C LEU A 115 19.15 -8.69 -6.26
N VAL A 116 20.10 -7.97 -5.67
CA VAL A 116 21.53 -8.20 -5.86
C VAL A 116 22.26 -7.98 -4.54
N ASP A 117 23.23 -8.84 -4.25
CA ASP A 117 24.15 -8.64 -3.14
C ASP A 117 24.96 -7.34 -3.33
N ALA A 118 25.17 -6.60 -2.23
CA ALA A 118 25.79 -5.27 -2.30
C ALA A 118 27.24 -5.31 -2.80
N ASP A 119 28.03 -6.31 -2.38
CA ASP A 119 29.41 -6.47 -2.84
C ASP A 119 29.45 -6.87 -4.31
N MET A 120 28.51 -7.72 -4.73
CA MET A 120 28.37 -8.09 -6.14
C MET A 120 27.95 -6.90 -7.02
N ALA A 121 27.00 -6.07 -6.57
CA ALA A 121 26.61 -4.85 -7.26
C ALA A 121 27.80 -3.92 -7.45
N LYS A 122 28.59 -3.70 -6.39
CA LYS A 122 29.81 -2.89 -6.41
C LYS A 122 30.86 -3.47 -7.37
N ALA A 123 31.11 -4.77 -7.31
CA ALA A 123 32.09 -5.44 -8.17
C ALA A 123 31.72 -5.37 -9.66
N LYS A 124 30.43 -5.36 -9.97
CA LYS A 124 29.91 -5.26 -11.35
C LYS A 124 29.60 -3.82 -11.79
N GLY A 125 29.83 -2.81 -10.95
CA GLY A 125 29.52 -1.42 -11.26
C GLY A 125 28.02 -1.13 -11.43
N LEU A 126 27.15 -1.99 -10.90
CA LEU A 126 25.70 -1.77 -10.91
C LEU A 126 25.34 -0.58 -10.00
N GLN A 127 24.28 0.14 -10.34
CA GLN A 127 23.74 1.24 -9.55
C GLN A 127 22.37 0.83 -8.97
N PRO A 128 22.32 0.27 -7.75
CA PRO A 128 21.05 -0.11 -7.12
C PRO A 128 20.12 1.08 -6.96
N LEU A 129 18.82 0.85 -7.12
CA LEU A 129 17.81 1.91 -6.93
C LEU A 129 17.59 2.24 -5.45
N ALA A 130 17.72 1.25 -4.58
CA ALA A 130 17.56 1.34 -3.13
C ALA A 130 18.33 0.22 -2.42
N ILE A 131 18.44 0.32 -1.08
CA ILE A 131 19.06 -0.69 -0.22
C ILE A 131 18.01 -1.17 0.77
N ILE A 132 17.80 -2.49 0.85
CA ILE A 132 16.95 -3.10 1.88
C ILE A 132 17.71 -3.11 3.20
N ARG A 133 17.28 -2.29 4.16
CA ARG A 133 17.92 -2.19 5.48
C ARG A 133 17.43 -3.23 6.48
N GLY A 134 16.20 -3.71 6.30
CA GLY A 134 15.58 -4.71 7.17
C GLY A 134 14.16 -4.99 6.73
N HIS A 135 13.54 -5.94 7.41
CA HIS A 135 12.14 -6.33 7.25
C HIS A 135 11.68 -6.88 8.60
N ALA A 136 10.38 -6.82 8.86
CA ALA A 136 9.77 -7.45 10.00
C ALA A 136 8.40 -7.99 9.62
N SER A 137 7.96 -8.98 10.36
CA SER A 137 6.63 -9.54 10.23
C SER A 137 5.99 -9.69 11.61
N HIS A 138 4.67 -9.55 11.65
CA HIS A 138 3.92 -9.73 12.88
C HIS A 138 2.61 -10.46 12.56
N ALA A 139 2.25 -11.40 13.45
CA ALA A 139 1.04 -12.19 13.33
C ALA A 139 0.05 -11.77 14.43
N ARG A 140 -1.24 -11.73 14.08
CA ARG A 140 -2.36 -11.45 15.02
C ARG A 140 -3.46 -12.48 14.78
N THR A 141 -4.54 -12.42 15.56
CA THR A 141 -5.75 -13.18 15.19
C THR A 141 -6.27 -12.68 13.84
N PRO A 142 -6.98 -13.51 13.06
CA PRO A 142 -7.54 -13.10 11.78
C PRO A 142 -8.37 -11.82 11.85
N SER A 143 -9.15 -11.65 12.92
CA SER A 143 -9.97 -10.46 13.18
C SER A 143 -9.19 -9.16 13.33
N GLU A 144 -7.91 -9.24 13.72
CA GLU A 144 -7.06 -8.08 13.99
C GLU A 144 -6.05 -7.80 12.86
N PHE A 145 -6.26 -8.39 11.67
CA PHE A 145 -5.32 -8.26 10.55
C PHE A 145 -5.04 -6.79 10.16
N THR A 146 -6.01 -5.89 10.38
CA THR A 146 -5.90 -4.45 10.11
C THR A 146 -4.90 -3.74 11.04
N ILE A 147 -4.65 -4.27 12.24
CA ILE A 147 -3.72 -3.69 13.22
C ILE A 147 -2.31 -4.30 13.08
N ALA A 148 -2.20 -5.50 12.50
CA ALA A 148 -0.93 -6.21 12.35
C ALA A 148 0.23 -5.37 11.74
N PRO A 149 0.00 -4.49 10.74
CA PRO A 149 1.04 -3.60 10.20
C PRO A 149 1.69 -2.70 11.25
N VAL A 150 0.94 -2.21 12.24
CA VAL A 150 1.46 -1.35 13.32
C VAL A 150 2.59 -2.04 14.07
N PHE A 151 2.36 -3.28 14.49
CA PHE A 151 3.34 -4.06 15.24
C PHE A 151 4.55 -4.46 14.39
N ALA A 152 4.33 -4.77 13.11
CA ALA A 152 5.41 -5.05 12.17
C ALA A 152 6.31 -3.81 11.99
N ILE A 153 5.71 -2.62 11.82
CA ILE A 153 6.44 -1.36 11.70
C ILE A 153 7.21 -1.04 12.98
N GLN A 154 6.59 -1.15 14.16
CA GLN A 154 7.27 -0.93 15.44
C GLN A 154 8.48 -1.86 15.62
N THR A 155 8.32 -3.14 15.26
CA THR A 155 9.40 -4.12 15.30
C THR A 155 10.53 -3.73 14.35
N LEU A 156 10.20 -3.31 13.12
CA LEU A 156 11.20 -2.89 12.14
C LEU A 156 11.95 -1.63 12.59
N LEU A 157 11.23 -0.60 13.05
CA LEU A 157 11.82 0.64 13.56
C LEU A 157 12.79 0.34 14.72
N SER A 158 12.40 -0.52 15.66
CA SER A 158 13.26 -0.94 16.75
C SER A 158 14.50 -1.71 16.28
N GLN A 159 14.36 -2.60 15.29
CA GLN A 159 15.51 -3.35 14.74
C GLN A 159 16.51 -2.45 14.01
N LEU A 160 16.02 -1.39 13.36
CA LEU A 160 16.84 -0.45 12.59
C LEU A 160 17.39 0.70 13.44
N ASP A 161 16.96 0.80 14.71
CA ASP A 161 17.20 1.96 15.57
C ASP A 161 16.74 3.28 14.90
N TRP A 162 15.55 3.24 14.30
CA TRP A 162 14.93 4.38 13.63
C TRP A 162 13.74 4.91 14.43
N SER A 163 13.56 6.23 14.44
CA SER A 163 12.32 6.87 14.85
C SER A 163 11.37 7.01 13.66
N ALA A 164 10.06 7.07 13.92
CA ALA A 164 9.05 7.33 12.88
C ALA A 164 9.33 8.67 12.16
N ASP A 165 9.72 9.71 12.89
CA ASP A 165 10.05 11.04 12.34
C ASP A 165 11.22 11.00 11.34
N SER A 166 12.11 10.02 11.48
CA SER A 166 13.27 9.86 10.59
C SER A 166 12.91 9.21 9.24
N VAL A 167 11.68 8.72 9.07
CA VAL A 167 11.20 8.14 7.82
C VAL A 167 10.61 9.26 6.96
N ASP A 168 11.05 9.32 5.70
CA ASP A 168 10.67 10.37 4.76
C ASP A 168 9.37 10.05 4.03
N LEU A 169 9.15 8.77 3.68
CA LEU A 169 7.93 8.31 3.00
C LEU A 169 7.45 6.95 3.54
N TRP A 170 6.14 6.78 3.55
CA TRP A 170 5.48 5.55 3.97
C TRP A 170 4.56 5.05 2.86
N GLU A 171 4.66 3.77 2.52
CA GLU A 171 3.70 3.08 1.69
C GLU A 171 2.99 2.01 2.52
N ILE A 172 1.80 2.33 3.02
CA ILE A 172 1.00 1.44 3.86
C ILE A 172 -0.23 1.04 3.06
N ASN A 173 -0.32 -0.25 2.72
CA ASN A 173 -1.33 -0.75 1.79
C ASN A 173 -2.76 -0.59 2.33
N GLU A 174 -3.58 0.13 1.57
CA GLU A 174 -4.96 0.47 1.87
C GLU A 174 -5.92 -0.64 1.45
N ALA A 175 -5.76 -1.87 1.97
CA ALA A 175 -6.76 -2.93 1.73
C ALA A 175 -8.16 -2.45 2.14
N PHE A 176 -8.21 -1.70 3.24
CA PHE A 176 -9.29 -0.83 3.67
C PHE A 176 -8.69 0.47 4.19
N ALA A 177 -9.36 1.60 4.03
CA ALA A 177 -8.86 2.91 4.50
C ALA A 177 -8.47 2.87 5.99
N VAL A 178 -9.27 2.17 6.80
CA VAL A 178 -9.03 2.00 8.25
C VAL A 178 -7.67 1.37 8.57
N VAL A 179 -7.11 0.49 7.72
CA VAL A 179 -5.80 -0.13 7.94
C VAL A 179 -4.71 0.93 8.04
N THR A 180 -4.70 1.84 7.08
CA THR A 180 -3.70 2.89 7.00
C THR A 180 -3.94 3.96 8.06
N GLN A 181 -5.20 4.32 8.32
CA GLN A 181 -5.55 5.29 9.36
C GLN A 181 -5.13 4.80 10.76
N ILE A 182 -5.34 3.52 11.07
CA ILE A 182 -4.85 2.92 12.32
C ILE A 182 -3.33 3.05 12.45
N ALA A 183 -2.59 2.85 11.36
CA ALA A 183 -1.13 2.96 11.39
C ALA A 183 -0.67 4.41 11.57
N VAL A 184 -1.33 5.36 10.90
CA VAL A 184 -1.09 6.80 11.07
C VAL A 184 -1.28 7.21 12.52
N ASP A 185 -2.42 6.86 13.11
CA ASP A 185 -2.77 7.27 14.47
C ASP A 185 -1.90 6.57 15.52
N ALA A 186 -1.72 5.25 15.41
CA ALA A 186 -1.00 4.46 16.41
C ALA A 186 0.50 4.75 16.45
N LEU A 187 1.08 5.23 15.34
CA LEU A 187 2.51 5.55 15.22
C LEU A 187 2.78 7.05 15.17
N ALA A 188 1.73 7.88 15.27
CA ALA A 188 1.78 9.33 15.13
C ALA A 188 2.50 9.77 13.84
N LEU A 189 2.17 9.14 12.71
CA LEU A 189 2.79 9.44 11.42
C LEU A 189 2.26 10.77 10.88
N ASP A 190 3.12 11.49 10.17
CA ASP A 190 2.70 12.60 9.32
C ASP A 190 1.94 12.03 8.10
N ALA A 191 0.63 12.28 8.04
CA ALA A 191 -0.24 11.81 6.96
C ALA A 191 0.15 12.36 5.57
N GLU A 192 0.90 13.46 5.50
CA GLU A 192 1.42 13.99 4.23
C GLU A 192 2.62 13.19 3.70
N LYS A 193 3.21 12.31 4.51
CA LYS A 193 4.28 11.38 4.09
C LYS A 193 3.76 9.99 3.75
N VAL A 194 2.49 9.70 3.97
CA VAL A 194 1.89 8.36 3.79
C VAL A 194 1.14 8.29 2.49
N ASN A 195 1.46 7.32 1.63
CA ASN A 195 0.83 7.06 0.33
C ASN A 195 0.70 8.35 -0.50
N VAL A 196 1.84 9.01 -0.74
CA VAL A 196 1.89 10.33 -1.40
C VAL A 196 1.39 10.31 -2.85
N CYS A 197 1.37 9.12 -3.47
CA CYS A 197 0.79 8.86 -4.78
C CYS A 197 -0.64 8.32 -4.72
N GLY A 198 -1.28 8.34 -3.56
CA GLY A 198 -2.47 7.52 -3.31
C GLY A 198 -2.10 6.06 -3.07
N GLY A 199 -3.06 5.29 -2.56
CA GLY A 199 -2.87 3.90 -2.22
C GLY A 199 -3.92 3.01 -2.85
N ALA A 200 -4.07 1.80 -2.32
CA ALA A 200 -4.90 0.75 -2.91
C ALA A 200 -6.41 1.05 -2.93
N CYS A 201 -6.92 2.01 -2.15
CA CYS A 201 -8.31 2.49 -2.31
C CYS A 201 -8.52 3.15 -3.68
N ALA A 202 -7.47 3.71 -4.29
CA ALA A 202 -7.52 4.33 -5.61
C ALA A 202 -6.84 3.50 -6.70
N LEU A 203 -5.72 2.85 -6.38
CA LEU A 203 -4.87 2.11 -7.33
C LEU A 203 -5.25 0.62 -7.46
N GLY A 204 -6.14 0.13 -6.59
CA GLY A 204 -6.51 -1.28 -6.53
C GLY A 204 -5.54 -2.16 -5.75
N HIS A 205 -5.94 -3.40 -5.53
CA HIS A 205 -5.21 -4.39 -4.74
C HIS A 205 -5.07 -5.73 -5.48
N PRO A 206 -4.09 -5.88 -6.39
CA PRO A 206 -3.76 -7.18 -6.97
C PRO A 206 -3.08 -8.01 -5.87
N ILE A 207 -3.84 -8.85 -5.16
CA ILE A 207 -3.48 -9.42 -3.85
C ILE A 207 -2.04 -9.94 -3.81
N GLY A 208 -1.65 -10.79 -4.76
CA GLY A 208 -0.31 -11.39 -4.80
C GLY A 208 0.81 -10.44 -5.20
N ALA A 209 0.51 -9.36 -5.92
CA ALA A 209 1.48 -8.39 -6.40
C ALA A 209 1.59 -7.15 -5.50
N SER A 210 0.59 -6.89 -4.65
CA SER A 210 0.45 -5.63 -3.92
C SER A 210 1.63 -5.30 -3.03
N GLY A 211 2.22 -6.30 -2.37
CA GLY A 211 3.42 -6.11 -1.55
C GLY A 211 4.62 -5.64 -2.38
N ALA A 212 4.85 -6.22 -3.56
CA ALA A 212 5.90 -5.76 -4.46
C ALA A 212 5.57 -4.38 -5.06
N ARG A 213 4.30 -4.15 -5.41
CA ARG A 213 3.81 -2.91 -5.99
C ARG A 213 4.02 -1.70 -5.07
N ILE A 214 3.66 -1.79 -3.77
CA ILE A 214 3.97 -0.70 -2.81
C ILE A 214 5.48 -0.44 -2.67
N ILE A 215 6.32 -1.48 -2.74
CA ILE A 215 7.78 -1.32 -2.62
C ILE A 215 8.32 -0.61 -3.85
N VAL A 216 7.84 -0.98 -5.04
CA VAL A 216 8.20 -0.32 -6.30
C VAL A 216 7.82 1.17 -6.21
N THR A 217 6.57 1.49 -5.91
CA THR A 217 6.12 2.88 -5.75
C THR A 217 6.95 3.65 -4.72
N LEU A 218 7.24 3.06 -3.55
CA LEU A 218 8.07 3.68 -2.52
C LEU A 218 9.47 4.05 -3.04
N ILE A 219 10.13 3.12 -3.74
CA ILE A 219 11.49 3.33 -4.27
C ILE A 219 11.50 4.48 -5.27
N HIS A 220 10.56 4.49 -6.22
CA HIS A 220 10.48 5.52 -7.24
C HIS A 220 10.16 6.90 -6.64
N GLN A 221 9.29 6.97 -5.64
CA GLN A 221 8.96 8.22 -4.97
C GLN A 221 10.07 8.77 -4.09
N LEU A 222 10.82 7.91 -3.38
CA LEU A 222 12.02 8.34 -2.67
C LEU A 222 13.07 8.89 -3.64
N ARG A 223 13.24 8.28 -4.81
CA ARG A 223 14.18 8.76 -5.84
C ARG A 223 13.75 10.10 -6.41
N ARG A 224 12.47 10.28 -6.73
CA ARG A 224 11.91 11.56 -7.17
C ARG A 224 12.15 12.64 -6.13
N LEU A 225 11.83 12.38 -4.86
CA LEU A 225 12.04 13.33 -3.76
C LEU A 225 13.52 13.68 -3.55
N GLN A 226 14.42 12.70 -3.72
CA GLN A 226 15.87 12.90 -3.65
C GLN A 226 16.38 13.79 -4.79
N GLN A 227 15.81 13.68 -5.99
CA GLN A 227 16.15 14.52 -7.15
C GLN A 227 15.64 15.96 -6.99
N GLU A 228 14.43 16.13 -6.46
CA GLU A 228 13.83 17.44 -6.19
C GLU A 228 14.56 18.16 -5.04
N SER A 229 15.02 17.42 -4.03
CA SER A 229 15.77 17.93 -2.89
C SER A 229 17.23 18.21 -3.28
N SER A 230 17.46 19.29 -4.04
CA SER A 230 18.78 19.72 -4.53
C SER A 230 19.82 20.05 -3.44
N GLN A 231 19.49 19.89 -2.16
CA GLN A 231 20.29 20.34 -1.01
C GLN A 231 20.62 19.25 0.03
N SER A 232 20.02 18.06 -0.05
CA SER A 232 20.28 16.98 0.94
C SER A 232 21.08 15.84 0.32
N SER A 233 22.32 15.67 0.78
CA SER A 233 23.17 14.51 0.46
C SER A 233 22.85 13.27 1.30
N LEU A 234 21.90 13.37 2.24
CA LEU A 234 21.52 12.26 3.10
C LEU A 234 20.54 11.34 2.36
N PRO A 235 20.75 10.01 2.42
CA PRO A 235 19.84 9.05 1.81
C PRO A 235 18.49 9.11 2.52
N LEU A 236 17.43 9.25 1.72
CA LEU A 236 16.06 9.20 2.21
C LEU A 236 15.68 7.78 2.67
N ARG A 237 14.79 7.70 3.64
CA ARG A 237 14.31 6.48 4.27
C ARG A 237 12.84 6.29 3.98
N GLY A 238 12.45 5.07 3.66
CA GLY A 238 11.04 4.72 3.51
C GLY A 238 10.71 3.37 4.10
N ILE A 239 9.44 3.20 4.46
CA ILE A 239 8.89 1.93 4.96
C ILE A 239 7.64 1.58 4.16
N ALA A 240 7.62 0.34 3.66
CA ALA A 240 6.48 -0.28 3.00
C ALA A 240 5.87 -1.33 3.94
N ALA A 241 4.54 -1.33 4.10
CA ALA A 241 3.83 -2.27 4.97
C ALA A 241 2.49 -2.73 4.38
N CYS A 242 2.16 -4.01 4.55
CA CYS A 242 0.88 -4.60 4.18
C CYS A 242 0.26 -5.37 5.35
N CYS A 243 -1.07 -5.34 5.45
CA CYS A 243 -1.81 -6.34 6.21
C CYS A 243 -1.94 -7.65 5.41
N ILE A 244 -2.16 -8.77 6.10
CA ILE A 244 -2.33 -10.09 5.47
C ILE A 244 -3.52 -10.81 6.10
N GLY A 245 -4.46 -11.26 5.26
CA GLY A 245 -5.63 -12.02 5.69
C GLY A 245 -5.25 -13.30 6.45
N GLY A 246 -6.06 -13.66 7.44
CA GLY A 246 -5.79 -14.80 8.33
C GLY A 246 -4.72 -14.56 9.39
N GLY A 247 -4.24 -13.31 9.55
CA GLY A 247 -3.34 -12.91 10.63
C GLY A 247 -1.91 -13.45 10.53
N LYS A 248 -1.50 -13.91 9.33
CA LYS A 248 -0.21 -14.56 9.10
C LYS A 248 0.89 -13.57 8.71
N PRO A 249 2.17 -13.83 9.06
CA PRO A 249 3.30 -13.07 8.54
C PRO A 249 3.52 -13.38 7.03
N PRO A 250 4.06 -12.44 6.23
CA PRO A 250 4.39 -12.72 4.83
C PRO A 250 5.43 -13.82 4.71
N PRO A 251 5.43 -14.62 3.62
CA PRO A 251 6.34 -15.74 3.43
C PRO A 251 7.82 -15.37 3.20
N LEU A 252 8.21 -14.09 3.19
CA LEU A 252 9.62 -13.68 3.11
C LEU A 252 10.06 -12.85 4.34
N PRO A 253 10.49 -13.51 5.43
CA PRO A 253 11.32 -12.87 6.43
C PRO A 253 12.79 -12.80 5.95
N LEU A 254 13.21 -11.73 5.27
CA LEU A 254 14.59 -11.55 4.74
C LEU A 254 15.57 -10.86 5.71
N LYS A 255 16.08 -11.56 6.72
CA LYS A 255 17.03 -10.96 7.67
C LYS A 255 18.35 -10.58 6.98
N CYS A 256 18.54 -9.29 6.67
CA CYS A 256 19.81 -8.74 6.18
C CYS A 256 20.57 -8.06 7.34
N ARG A 257 21.87 -8.31 7.41
CA ARG A 257 22.82 -7.64 8.32
C ARG A 257 23.39 -6.40 7.66
#